data_AF-A0A645ANS4-F1
#
_entry.id   AF-A0A645ANS4-F1
#
_cell.length_a   1.000
_cell.length_b   1.000
_cell.length_c   1.000
_cell.angle_alpha   90.00
_cell.angle_beta   90.00
_cell.angle_gamma   90.00
#
_symmetry.space_group_name_H-M   'P 1'
#
loop_
_entity.id
_entity.type
_entity.pdbx_description
1 polymer ?
#
loop_
_entity_poly.entity_id
_entity_poly.type
_entity_poly.pdbx_seq_one_letter_code
_entity_poly.pdbx_strand_id
1 'polypeptide(L)'
;MADREGEYPFTVYYSNYKKTFVYKVDDIDEDEDTDDDDTDISFEYELEYDYEKKQILFHMEIDKLRKVITPKSTSVTNEVNYYVDNLTNSAPSEFSITIDDMNYDYKIIKQGEFYLLIELWPLNYDNYSTLVEYKGYNFTNNFNYTVFPSKDIYEDNGNYEALVKSTEGSSQNLFIFNIDDIDYRRPELETELQDDGMFYLEMKDDFGLDYMITFDGKYVPIGKSTAVKDFKYTHTTAIAYDGEYIFTVVDKNGNRYVKTVKVDHKKTAKKHKLNLDVHEEDYSEELFENKGLPYDDSKDEETYFESMIPSYMSGSNFLFKPNSPITRAEMVTVFCRLNDLPYDRNAYLKAKFTDIETHWARDYISMGSAKKFVSGYKDKSFKPDGYVTRAEFCQMLTKISAYKSRLTAIPASSNYNFDDTAGHWAESEIIKITSRDLVTSSGSLFYPDKPISRAEVVHAINMLYGYNPSKLELNFINSMYKKYYRFTDIEGHKYYNDIIISAVGMYREIIQ
;
A
#
# COMPACT_ATOMS: atom_id res chain seq x y z
N MET A 1 -3.26 -23.44 -31.30
CA MET A 1 -3.94 -24.65 -30.79
C MET A 1 -4.98 -25.07 -31.81
N ALA A 2 -5.37 -26.34 -31.80
CA ALA A 2 -6.61 -26.79 -32.42
C ALA A 2 -7.70 -26.77 -31.34
N ASP A 3 -8.90 -26.39 -31.75
CA ASP A 3 -10.12 -26.17 -30.97
C ASP A 3 -11.15 -27.30 -31.13
N ARG A 4 -10.85 -28.28 -31.99
CA ARG A 4 -11.64 -29.48 -32.26
C ARG A 4 -10.74 -30.56 -32.86
N GLU A 5 -11.23 -31.79 -32.87
CA GLU A 5 -10.55 -32.90 -33.52
C GLU A 5 -10.54 -32.74 -35.05
N GLY A 6 -9.51 -33.30 -35.70
CA GLY A 6 -9.42 -33.33 -37.16
C GLY A 6 -8.02 -33.25 -37.74
N GLU A 7 -7.96 -33.24 -39.06
CA GLU A 7 -6.73 -33.13 -39.83
C GLU A 7 -6.46 -31.67 -40.26
N TYR A 8 -5.41 -31.09 -39.70
CA TYR A 8 -5.01 -29.70 -39.91
C TYR A 8 -3.82 -29.63 -40.89
N PRO A 9 -4.04 -29.29 -42.17
CA PRO A 9 -2.98 -29.07 -43.13
C PRO A 9 -2.29 -27.72 -42.90
N PHE A 10 -0.97 -27.72 -42.67
CA PHE A 10 -0.16 -26.51 -42.68
C PHE A 10 0.95 -26.58 -43.74
N THR A 11 1.19 -25.48 -44.43
CA THR A 11 2.15 -25.40 -45.53
C THR A 11 3.36 -24.58 -45.13
N VAL A 12 4.52 -25.22 -45.09
CA VAL A 12 5.79 -24.54 -44.83
C VAL A 12 6.34 -24.04 -46.17
N TYR A 13 6.72 -22.77 -46.19
CA TYR A 13 7.34 -22.10 -47.34
C TYR A 13 8.80 -21.80 -46.99
N TYR A 14 9.73 -22.20 -47.86
CA TYR A 14 11.12 -21.80 -47.77
C TYR A 14 11.60 -21.31 -49.14
N SER A 15 11.75 -19.99 -49.27
CA SER A 15 11.90 -19.31 -50.55
C SER A 15 10.78 -19.75 -51.52
N ASN A 16 11.12 -20.09 -52.76
CA ASN A 16 10.16 -20.43 -53.82
C ASN A 16 9.55 -21.85 -53.70
N TYR A 17 9.88 -22.61 -52.66
CA TYR A 17 9.37 -23.97 -52.45
C TYR A 17 8.31 -23.99 -51.34
N LYS A 18 7.17 -24.62 -51.61
CA LYS A 18 6.12 -24.89 -50.64
C LYS A 18 5.90 -26.40 -50.47
N LYS A 19 5.73 -26.85 -49.23
CA LYS A 19 5.33 -28.22 -48.93
C LYS A 19 4.30 -28.24 -47.81
N THR A 20 3.18 -28.92 -48.08
CA THR A 20 2.08 -29.08 -47.13
C THR A 20 2.27 -30.36 -46.33
N PHE A 21 2.11 -30.24 -45.02
CA PHE A 21 2.07 -31.33 -44.05
C PHE A 21 0.70 -31.34 -43.41
N VAL A 22 0.21 -32.49 -43.00
CA VAL A 22 -1.08 -32.64 -42.31
C VAL A 22 -0.81 -33.23 -40.94
N TYR A 23 -1.35 -32.60 -39.91
CA TYR A 23 -1.26 -33.06 -38.53
C TYR A 23 -2.67 -33.39 -38.04
N LYS A 24 -2.85 -34.60 -37.51
CA LYS A 24 -4.14 -35.09 -37.01
C LYS A 24 -4.19 -34.92 -35.49
N VAL A 25 -5.30 -34.39 -35.00
CA VAL A 25 -5.60 -34.19 -33.58
C VAL A 25 -6.84 -35.01 -33.25
N ASP A 26 -6.67 -35.96 -32.33
CA ASP A 26 -7.67 -36.90 -31.81
C ASP A 26 -7.46 -36.96 -30.27
N ASP A 27 -8.48 -37.38 -29.51
CA ASP A 27 -8.58 -37.34 -28.04
C ASP A 27 -8.50 -35.90 -27.46
N ILE A 28 -9.49 -35.05 -27.81
CA ILE A 28 -9.84 -33.88 -27.00
C ILE A 28 -11.01 -34.28 -26.09
N ASP A 29 -10.78 -34.36 -24.78
CA ASP A 29 -11.81 -34.73 -23.80
C ASP A 29 -13.04 -33.80 -23.91
N GLU A 30 -14.22 -34.41 -24.13
CA GLU A 30 -15.52 -33.73 -24.13
C GLU A 30 -15.93 -33.43 -22.68
N ASP A 31 -15.79 -32.18 -22.23
CA ASP A 31 -16.55 -31.69 -21.06
C ASP A 31 -18.02 -31.49 -21.48
N GLU A 32 -18.95 -32.04 -20.70
CA GLU A 32 -20.37 -32.20 -21.07
C GLU A 32 -21.13 -30.86 -21.23
N ASP A 33 -21.96 -30.76 -22.28
CA ASP A 33 -22.82 -29.60 -22.56
C ASP A 33 -23.75 -29.24 -21.37
N THR A 34 -23.62 -28.02 -20.86
CA THR A 34 -24.75 -27.22 -20.37
C THR A 34 -24.67 -25.80 -20.94
N ASP A 35 -25.79 -25.30 -21.47
CA ASP A 35 -25.89 -24.02 -22.18
C ASP A 35 -25.37 -22.83 -21.34
N ASP A 36 -24.36 -22.09 -21.84
CA ASP A 36 -23.79 -20.91 -21.14
C ASP A 36 -23.53 -19.69 -22.07
N ASP A 37 -24.14 -19.66 -23.26
CA ASP A 37 -24.07 -18.53 -24.22
C ASP A 37 -25.11 -17.41 -23.90
N ASP A 38 -25.82 -17.51 -22.77
CA ASP A 38 -26.92 -16.61 -22.37
C ASP A 38 -26.62 -15.79 -21.09
N THR A 39 -25.62 -16.18 -20.30
CA THR A 39 -25.32 -15.64 -18.96
C THR A 39 -24.43 -14.39 -18.96
N ASP A 40 -23.50 -14.25 -19.91
CA ASP A 40 -22.65 -13.07 -20.02
C ASP A 40 -23.47 -11.88 -20.56
N ILE A 41 -23.44 -10.72 -19.88
CA ILE A 41 -24.21 -9.51 -20.23
C ILE A 41 -23.25 -8.40 -20.66
N SER A 42 -23.25 -8.09 -21.95
CA SER A 42 -22.47 -6.99 -22.51
C SER A 42 -23.36 -5.75 -22.75
N PHE A 43 -22.87 -4.58 -22.33
CA PHE A 43 -23.55 -3.30 -22.50
C PHE A 43 -22.55 -2.14 -22.49
N GLU A 44 -22.90 -1.04 -23.14
CA GLU A 44 -22.20 0.25 -23.06
C GLU A 44 -23.14 1.29 -22.46
N TYR A 45 -22.59 2.27 -21.73
CA TYR A 45 -23.39 3.32 -21.07
C TYR A 45 -22.63 4.63 -20.90
N GLU A 46 -23.38 5.74 -20.89
CA GLU A 46 -22.89 7.08 -20.62
C GLU A 46 -23.93 8.02 -20.00
N LEU A 47 -23.47 9.20 -19.57
CA LEU A 47 -24.34 10.32 -19.21
C LEU A 47 -24.44 11.31 -20.36
N GLU A 48 -25.67 11.69 -20.70
CA GLU A 48 -26.00 12.78 -21.58
C GLU A 48 -26.66 13.95 -20.83
N TYR A 49 -26.66 15.14 -21.43
CA TYR A 49 -27.44 16.28 -20.97
C TYR A 49 -28.55 16.63 -21.96
N ASP A 50 -29.79 16.36 -21.59
CA ASP A 50 -30.97 16.74 -22.36
C ASP A 50 -31.18 18.26 -22.20
N TYR A 51 -30.79 19.03 -23.22
CA TYR A 51 -30.87 20.49 -23.21
C TYR A 51 -32.31 21.02 -23.24
N GLU A 52 -33.30 20.25 -23.73
CA GLU A 52 -34.70 20.67 -23.75
C GLU A 52 -35.34 20.50 -22.37
N LYS A 53 -35.12 19.36 -21.72
CA LYS A 53 -35.62 19.06 -20.36
C LYS A 53 -34.74 19.65 -19.26
N LYS A 54 -33.49 20.00 -19.57
CA LYS A 54 -32.44 20.47 -18.65
C LYS A 54 -32.12 19.46 -17.55
N GLN A 55 -32.06 18.19 -17.94
CA GLN A 55 -31.85 17.05 -17.04
C GLN A 55 -30.70 16.17 -17.54
N ILE A 56 -30.07 15.46 -16.61
CA ILE A 56 -29.13 14.39 -16.93
C ILE A 56 -29.93 13.15 -17.32
N LEU A 57 -29.53 12.54 -18.43
CA LEU A 57 -30.01 11.25 -18.92
C LEU A 57 -28.87 10.24 -18.74
N PHE A 58 -29.13 9.14 -18.07
CA PHE A 58 -28.30 7.95 -18.16
C PHE A 58 -28.80 7.13 -19.36
N HIS A 59 -27.92 6.91 -20.33
CA HIS A 59 -28.18 6.14 -21.53
C HIS A 59 -27.34 4.87 -21.50
N MET A 60 -27.94 3.73 -21.87
CA MET A 60 -27.27 2.43 -21.92
C MET A 60 -27.81 1.60 -23.09
N GLU A 61 -26.90 1.08 -23.91
CA GLU A 61 -27.18 0.09 -24.96
C GLU A 61 -26.74 -1.30 -24.48
N ILE A 62 -27.61 -2.29 -24.64
CA ILE A 62 -27.41 -3.68 -24.21
C ILE A 62 -27.32 -4.58 -25.46
N ASP A 63 -26.47 -5.60 -25.40
CA ASP A 63 -26.19 -6.56 -26.47
C ASP A 63 -27.42 -7.18 -27.18
N LYS A 64 -28.48 -7.50 -26.42
CA LYS A 64 -29.74 -8.07 -26.90
C LYS A 64 -30.93 -7.59 -26.07
N LEU A 65 -32.15 -7.95 -26.50
CA LEU A 65 -33.37 -7.68 -25.74
C LEU A 65 -33.37 -8.47 -24.43
N ARG A 66 -33.18 -7.77 -23.31
CA ARG A 66 -33.13 -8.35 -21.96
C ARG A 66 -34.25 -7.83 -21.09
N LYS A 67 -34.55 -8.51 -19.99
CA LYS A 67 -35.53 -8.08 -18.99
C LYS A 67 -34.87 -7.03 -18.09
N VAL A 68 -35.22 -5.76 -18.31
CA VAL A 68 -34.66 -4.62 -17.59
C VAL A 68 -35.67 -4.08 -16.56
N ILE A 69 -35.20 -3.86 -15.33
CA ILE A 69 -35.90 -3.14 -14.27
C ILE A 69 -35.11 -1.87 -13.97
N THR A 70 -35.77 -0.71 -14.04
CA THR A 70 -35.24 0.59 -13.62
C THR A 70 -36.08 1.09 -12.43
N PRO A 71 -35.67 2.17 -11.73
CA PRO A 71 -36.47 2.75 -10.64
C PRO A 71 -37.86 3.26 -11.08
N LYS A 72 -38.11 3.41 -12.39
CA LYS A 72 -39.34 3.98 -12.96
C LYS A 72 -40.21 2.95 -13.70
N SER A 73 -39.66 1.83 -14.15
CA SER A 73 -40.37 0.86 -15.00
C SER A 73 -39.69 -0.51 -15.09
N THR A 74 -40.46 -1.51 -15.50
CA THR A 74 -39.97 -2.81 -15.97
C THR A 74 -40.33 -2.99 -17.44
N SER A 75 -39.40 -3.48 -18.24
CA SER A 75 -39.57 -3.63 -19.69
C SER A 75 -38.64 -4.70 -20.26
N VAL A 76 -38.98 -5.27 -21.42
CA VAL A 76 -38.01 -6.03 -22.22
C VAL A 76 -37.47 -5.09 -23.30
N THR A 77 -36.18 -4.79 -23.25
CA THR A 77 -35.52 -3.77 -24.08
C THR A 77 -34.03 -4.08 -24.24
N ASN A 78 -33.39 -3.50 -25.25
CA ASN A 78 -31.94 -3.47 -25.43
C ASN A 78 -31.37 -2.03 -25.32
N GLU A 79 -32.22 -1.07 -24.96
CA GLU A 79 -31.89 0.34 -24.80
C GLU A 79 -32.55 0.85 -23.51
N VAL A 80 -31.80 1.53 -22.66
CA VAL A 80 -32.27 2.07 -21.37
C VAL A 80 -32.01 3.56 -21.31
N ASN A 81 -33.10 4.33 -21.13
CA ASN A 81 -33.07 5.78 -21.03
C ASN A 81 -33.64 6.22 -19.68
N TYR A 82 -32.76 6.46 -18.70
CA TYR A 82 -33.14 6.82 -17.33
C TYR A 82 -32.80 8.29 -17.03
N TYR A 83 -33.83 9.13 -16.97
CA TYR A 83 -33.69 10.52 -16.49
C TYR A 83 -33.43 10.54 -14.98
N VAL A 84 -32.29 11.10 -14.58
CA VAL A 84 -31.81 11.11 -13.20
C VAL A 84 -32.58 12.14 -12.38
N ASP A 85 -33.25 11.68 -11.31
CA ASP A 85 -33.99 12.55 -10.41
C ASP A 85 -33.07 13.14 -9.31
N ASN A 86 -33.52 14.22 -8.66
CA ASN A 86 -32.96 14.80 -7.44
C ASN A 86 -31.45 15.14 -7.42
N LEU A 87 -30.78 15.20 -8.56
CA LEU A 87 -29.36 15.49 -8.65
C LEU A 87 -29.03 16.91 -8.16
N THR A 88 -28.39 17.01 -7.00
CA THR A 88 -27.99 18.28 -6.36
C THR A 88 -26.47 18.37 -6.25
N ASN A 89 -25.96 19.57 -5.97
CA ASN A 89 -24.52 19.80 -5.92
C ASN A 89 -23.91 19.22 -4.64
N SER A 90 -22.83 18.45 -4.78
CA SER A 90 -22.09 17.78 -3.72
C SER A 90 -22.85 16.70 -2.93
N ALA A 91 -24.03 16.26 -3.40
CA ALA A 91 -24.73 15.10 -2.87
C ALA A 91 -24.88 14.02 -3.96
N PRO A 92 -24.66 12.73 -3.66
CA PRO A 92 -24.88 11.65 -4.61
C PRO A 92 -26.37 11.50 -4.94
N SER A 93 -26.67 11.13 -6.18
CA SER A 93 -27.93 10.53 -6.58
C SER A 93 -27.68 9.09 -6.99
N GLU A 94 -28.39 8.15 -6.38
CA GLU A 94 -28.15 6.71 -6.46
C GLU A 94 -29.35 6.01 -7.11
N PHE A 95 -29.08 5.01 -7.95
CA PHE A 95 -30.09 4.16 -8.57
C PHE A 95 -29.52 2.82 -9.01
N SER A 96 -30.40 1.81 -9.09
CA SER A 96 -30.06 0.46 -9.54
C SER A 96 -30.76 0.15 -10.86
N ILE A 97 -30.09 -0.61 -11.73
CA ILE A 97 -30.69 -1.22 -12.91
C ILE A 97 -30.49 -2.74 -12.80
N THR A 98 -31.60 -3.49 -12.86
CA THR A 98 -31.53 -4.96 -12.90
C THR A 98 -31.70 -5.45 -14.33
N ILE A 99 -30.77 -6.26 -14.82
CA ILE A 99 -30.79 -6.88 -16.16
C ILE A 99 -30.74 -8.40 -15.99
N ASP A 100 -31.76 -9.11 -16.49
CA ASP A 100 -31.88 -10.58 -16.39
C ASP A 100 -31.61 -11.12 -14.97
N ASP A 101 -32.13 -10.41 -13.96
CA ASP A 101 -32.03 -10.67 -12.53
C ASP A 101 -30.64 -10.43 -11.89
N MET A 102 -29.64 -9.92 -12.62
CA MET A 102 -28.41 -9.31 -12.07
C MET A 102 -28.58 -7.81 -11.81
N ASN A 103 -28.09 -7.30 -10.69
CA ASN A 103 -28.25 -5.90 -10.27
C ASN A 103 -26.96 -5.08 -10.46
N TYR A 104 -27.06 -3.95 -11.13
CA TYR A 104 -25.98 -2.99 -11.37
C TYR A 104 -26.33 -1.67 -10.67
N ASP A 105 -25.44 -1.20 -9.80
CA ASP A 105 -25.69 -0.03 -8.95
C ASP A 105 -24.88 1.18 -9.42
N TYR A 106 -25.54 2.33 -9.53
CA TYR A 106 -24.98 3.55 -10.12
C TYR A 106 -25.13 4.74 -9.17
N LYS A 107 -24.05 5.52 -9.05
CA LYS A 107 -23.97 6.71 -8.19
C LYS A 107 -23.46 7.89 -9.00
N ILE A 108 -24.23 8.97 -9.06
CA ILE A 108 -23.88 10.19 -9.80
C ILE A 108 -23.66 11.33 -8.82
N ILE A 109 -22.48 11.95 -8.90
CA ILE A 109 -22.10 13.09 -8.08
C ILE A 109 -21.89 14.31 -8.97
N LYS A 110 -22.56 15.42 -8.65
CA LYS A 110 -22.39 16.69 -9.34
C LYS A 110 -21.55 17.65 -8.52
N GLN A 111 -20.54 18.27 -9.13
CA GLN A 111 -19.77 19.36 -8.55
C GLN A 111 -19.57 20.48 -9.57
N GLY A 112 -20.36 21.56 -9.43
CA GLY A 112 -20.40 22.68 -10.35
C GLY A 112 -20.90 22.25 -11.73
N GLU A 113 -20.00 22.32 -12.72
CA GLU A 113 -20.24 21.90 -14.10
C GLU A 113 -19.79 20.45 -14.37
N PHE A 114 -19.09 19.83 -13.41
CA PHE A 114 -18.58 18.47 -13.53
C PHE A 114 -19.55 17.46 -12.93
N TYR A 115 -19.56 16.27 -13.54
CA TYR A 115 -20.33 15.12 -13.10
C TYR A 115 -19.40 13.91 -13.06
N LEU A 116 -19.46 13.14 -11.99
CA LEU A 116 -18.83 11.83 -11.86
C LEU A 116 -19.93 10.78 -11.85
N LEU A 117 -19.88 9.84 -12.79
CA LEU A 117 -20.62 8.60 -12.75
C LEU A 117 -19.71 7.52 -12.17
N ILE A 118 -20.24 6.80 -11.19
CA ILE A 118 -19.62 5.65 -10.53
C ILE A 118 -20.53 4.46 -10.83
N GLU A 119 -19.97 3.39 -11.39
CA GLU A 119 -20.63 2.09 -11.54
C GLU A 119 -20.07 1.11 -10.50
N LEU A 120 -20.95 0.45 -9.77
CA LEU A 120 -20.65 -0.65 -8.85
C LEU A 120 -21.11 -1.95 -9.50
N TRP A 121 -20.16 -2.82 -9.82
CA TRP A 121 -20.46 -4.14 -10.38
C TRP A 121 -21.08 -5.08 -9.32
N PRO A 122 -21.86 -6.09 -9.74
CA PRO A 122 -22.34 -7.13 -8.84
C PRO A 122 -21.20 -7.72 -8.00
N LEU A 123 -21.46 -7.97 -6.72
CA LEU A 123 -20.49 -8.57 -5.80
C LEU A 123 -19.96 -9.90 -6.37
N ASN A 124 -18.65 -9.98 -6.59
CA ASN A 124 -18.01 -11.22 -6.96
C ASN A 124 -17.85 -12.11 -5.72
N TYR A 125 -18.71 -13.13 -5.60
CA TYR A 125 -18.73 -14.05 -4.45
C TYR A 125 -17.49 -14.98 -4.36
N ASP A 126 -16.69 -15.12 -5.42
CA ASP A 126 -15.46 -15.92 -5.38
C ASP A 126 -14.32 -15.24 -4.60
N ASN A 127 -14.39 -13.91 -4.44
CA ASN A 127 -13.37 -13.13 -3.76
C ASN A 127 -13.88 -11.97 -2.87
N TYR A 128 -15.20 -11.81 -2.73
CA TYR A 128 -15.86 -10.68 -2.06
C TYR A 128 -15.35 -9.30 -2.49
N SER A 129 -15.23 -9.08 -3.80
CA SER A 129 -14.86 -7.77 -4.37
C SER A 129 -15.94 -7.21 -5.29
N THR A 130 -16.06 -5.89 -5.27
CA THR A 130 -16.84 -5.11 -6.24
C THR A 130 -15.86 -4.32 -7.11
N LEU A 131 -15.92 -4.55 -8.42
CA LEU A 131 -15.24 -3.71 -9.40
C LEU A 131 -15.98 -2.38 -9.50
N VAL A 132 -15.24 -1.28 -9.53
CA VAL A 132 -15.82 0.05 -9.74
C VAL A 132 -15.16 0.75 -10.91
N GLU A 133 -15.99 1.31 -11.79
CA GLU A 133 -15.58 2.13 -12.92
C GLU A 133 -16.02 3.59 -12.73
N TYR A 134 -15.15 4.52 -13.12
CA TYR A 134 -15.38 5.95 -12.99
C TYR A 134 -15.40 6.65 -14.35
N LYS A 135 -16.51 7.30 -14.68
CA LYS A 135 -16.66 8.10 -15.91
C LYS A 135 -16.96 9.56 -15.55
N GLY A 136 -16.18 10.48 -16.11
CA GLY A 136 -16.22 11.91 -15.77
C GLY A 136 -16.70 12.76 -16.93
N TYR A 137 -17.62 13.68 -16.67
CA TYR A 137 -18.30 14.48 -17.69
C TYR A 137 -18.31 15.97 -17.33
N ASN A 138 -18.33 16.83 -18.34
CA ASN A 138 -18.67 18.25 -18.22
C ASN A 138 -19.38 18.68 -19.51
N PHE A 139 -20.68 18.96 -19.41
CA PHE A 139 -21.54 19.26 -20.56
C PHE A 139 -21.48 20.74 -21.01
N THR A 140 -20.66 21.57 -20.39
CA THR A 140 -20.51 22.99 -20.76
C THR A 140 -19.52 23.19 -21.92
N ASN A 141 -18.68 22.20 -22.23
CA ASN A 141 -17.63 22.33 -23.24
C ASN A 141 -17.38 21.02 -24.03
N ASN A 142 -16.81 21.15 -25.22
CA ASN A 142 -16.60 20.02 -26.15
C ASN A 142 -15.23 19.35 -25.97
N PHE A 143 -14.72 19.26 -24.74
CA PHE A 143 -13.48 18.52 -24.46
C PHE A 143 -13.78 17.09 -24.01
N ASN A 144 -12.86 16.17 -24.33
CA ASN A 144 -12.89 14.83 -23.75
C ASN A 144 -12.35 14.87 -22.34
N TYR A 145 -12.82 13.97 -21.49
CA TYR A 145 -12.45 13.89 -20.08
C TYR A 145 -11.83 12.54 -19.74
N THR A 146 -10.93 12.56 -18.77
CA THR A 146 -10.25 11.39 -18.21
C THR A 146 -10.41 11.42 -16.70
N VAL A 147 -10.59 10.25 -16.09
CA VAL A 147 -10.69 10.10 -14.63
C VAL A 147 -9.47 9.36 -14.11
N PHE A 148 -8.94 9.82 -12.98
CA PHE A 148 -7.83 9.19 -12.28
C PHE A 148 -8.18 8.94 -10.81
N PRO A 149 -8.17 7.69 -10.33
CA PRO A 149 -8.10 6.45 -11.13
C PRO A 149 -9.31 6.33 -12.09
N SER A 150 -9.18 5.54 -13.17
CA SER A 150 -10.30 5.29 -14.10
C SER A 150 -11.18 4.12 -13.68
N LYS A 151 -10.62 3.25 -12.83
CA LYS A 151 -11.27 2.09 -12.23
C LYS A 151 -10.54 1.75 -10.93
N ASP A 152 -11.25 1.14 -10.00
CA ASP A 152 -10.69 0.69 -8.73
C ASP A 152 -11.30 -0.65 -8.31
N ILE A 153 -10.65 -1.34 -7.38
CA ILE A 153 -11.20 -2.52 -6.71
C ILE A 153 -11.43 -2.12 -5.25
N TYR A 154 -12.68 -2.16 -4.81
CA TYR A 154 -13.00 -1.77 -3.44
C TYR A 154 -12.61 -2.88 -2.47
N GLU A 155 -11.54 -2.65 -1.70
CA GLU A 155 -11.07 -3.54 -0.61
C GLU A 155 -11.65 -3.15 0.78
N ASP A 156 -12.47 -2.08 0.87
CA ASP A 156 -13.14 -1.59 2.08
C ASP A 156 -14.37 -0.72 1.72
N ASN A 157 -15.12 -0.32 2.75
CA ASN A 157 -15.96 0.87 2.73
C ASN A 157 -15.14 2.08 3.20
N GLY A 158 -15.39 3.28 2.68
CA GLY A 158 -14.55 4.42 3.01
C GLY A 158 -14.72 5.65 2.12
N ASN A 159 -13.76 6.57 2.23
CA ASN A 159 -13.68 7.78 1.41
C ASN A 159 -12.77 7.54 0.20
N TYR A 160 -13.26 7.91 -0.97
CA TYR A 160 -12.63 7.71 -2.27
C TYR A 160 -12.43 9.05 -2.97
N GLU A 161 -11.38 9.12 -3.77
CA GLU A 161 -11.08 10.29 -4.60
C GLU A 161 -11.03 9.93 -6.09
N ALA A 162 -11.57 10.81 -6.92
CA ALA A 162 -11.53 10.68 -8.38
C ALA A 162 -11.28 12.05 -9.02
N LEU A 163 -10.14 12.20 -9.69
CA LEU A 163 -9.79 13.43 -10.41
C LEU A 163 -10.32 13.37 -11.84
N VAL A 164 -11.37 14.13 -12.14
CA VAL A 164 -11.87 14.33 -13.51
C VAL A 164 -11.09 15.47 -14.16
N LYS A 165 -10.46 15.23 -15.31
CA LYS A 165 -9.59 16.19 -15.99
C LYS A 165 -9.79 16.18 -17.51
N SER A 166 -9.86 17.38 -18.10
CA SER A 166 -9.91 17.54 -19.56
C SER A 166 -8.62 17.01 -20.20
N THR A 167 -8.76 16.28 -21.31
CA THR A 167 -7.61 15.88 -22.15
C THR A 167 -6.94 17.08 -22.84
N GLU A 168 -7.70 18.15 -23.08
CA GLU A 168 -7.26 19.36 -23.77
C GLU A 168 -7.66 20.60 -22.94
N GLY A 169 -6.70 21.20 -22.25
CA GLY A 169 -6.90 22.41 -21.43
C GLY A 169 -6.47 22.25 -19.97
N SER A 170 -6.92 23.18 -19.12
CA SER A 170 -6.58 23.25 -17.69
C SER A 170 -7.74 22.90 -16.75
N SER A 171 -8.90 22.54 -17.30
CA SER A 171 -10.12 22.23 -16.52
C SER A 171 -10.00 20.87 -15.84
N GLN A 172 -10.13 20.85 -14.51
CA GLN A 172 -10.13 19.65 -13.69
C GLN A 172 -10.97 19.85 -12.43
N ASN A 173 -11.52 18.77 -11.88
CA ASN A 173 -12.25 18.77 -10.61
C ASN A 173 -11.95 17.47 -9.84
N LEU A 174 -11.60 17.59 -8.56
CA LEU A 174 -11.40 16.46 -7.66
C LEU A 174 -12.71 16.15 -6.94
N PHE A 175 -13.25 14.96 -7.19
CA PHE A 175 -14.39 14.45 -6.43
C PHE A 175 -13.86 13.70 -5.21
N ILE A 176 -14.43 13.98 -4.05
CA ILE A 176 -14.23 13.22 -2.80
C ILE A 176 -15.63 12.74 -2.39
N PHE A 177 -15.77 11.44 -2.14
CA PHE A 177 -17.06 10.81 -1.87
C PHE A 177 -16.90 9.59 -0.98
N ASN A 178 -18.01 9.11 -0.41
CA ASN A 178 -18.04 7.97 0.48
C ASN A 178 -18.87 6.83 -0.13
N ILE A 179 -18.42 5.60 0.10
CA ILE A 179 -19.15 4.36 -0.18
C ILE A 179 -19.15 3.53 1.10
N ASP A 180 -20.33 3.13 1.56
CA ASP A 180 -20.60 2.50 2.86
C ASP A 180 -21.45 1.22 2.77
N ASP A 181 -21.77 0.77 1.55
CA ASP A 181 -22.70 -0.31 1.22
C ASP A 181 -22.06 -1.58 0.62
N ILE A 182 -20.72 -1.66 0.54
CA ILE A 182 -20.03 -2.83 -0.01
C ILE A 182 -19.89 -3.94 1.04
N ASP A 183 -20.30 -5.16 0.66
CA ASP A 183 -20.15 -6.39 1.44
C ASP A 183 -18.77 -7.02 1.19
N TYR A 184 -17.83 -6.73 2.09
CA TYR A 184 -16.50 -7.33 2.09
C TYR A 184 -16.33 -8.31 3.27
N ARG A 185 -15.70 -9.46 3.01
CA ARG A 185 -15.18 -10.33 4.09
C ARG A 185 -13.68 -10.18 4.22
N ARG A 186 -13.22 -9.97 5.45
CA ARG A 186 -11.79 -9.97 5.81
C ARG A 186 -11.48 -11.15 6.73
N PRO A 187 -10.23 -11.63 6.76
CA PRO A 187 -9.79 -12.61 7.75
C PRO A 187 -10.08 -12.12 9.17
N GLU A 188 -10.73 -12.93 9.99
CA GLU A 188 -10.93 -12.63 11.40
C GLU A 188 -9.66 -12.94 12.19
N LEU A 189 -9.41 -12.16 13.24
CA LEU A 189 -8.36 -12.44 14.22
C LEU A 189 -8.88 -12.20 15.64
N GLU A 190 -8.97 -13.26 16.43
CA GLU A 190 -9.12 -13.22 17.88
C GLU A 190 -7.75 -13.22 18.57
N THR A 191 -7.67 -12.57 19.74
CA THR A 191 -6.43 -12.25 20.45
C THR A 191 -6.66 -12.34 21.96
N GLU A 192 -5.89 -13.18 22.64
CA GLU A 192 -5.92 -13.35 24.10
C GLU A 192 -4.52 -13.15 24.67
N LEU A 193 -4.37 -12.38 25.74
CA LEU A 193 -3.11 -12.24 26.47
C LEU A 193 -3.12 -13.22 27.67
N GLN A 194 -2.18 -14.16 27.68
CA GLN A 194 -2.08 -15.19 28.71
C GLN A 194 -1.32 -14.70 29.95
N ASP A 195 -1.47 -15.40 31.09
CA ASP A 195 -0.87 -15.05 32.38
C ASP A 195 0.68 -15.00 32.36
N ASP A 196 1.32 -15.66 31.40
CA ASP A 196 2.78 -15.64 31.18
C ASP A 196 3.24 -14.44 30.30
N GLY A 197 2.29 -13.61 29.86
CA GLY A 197 2.52 -12.46 28.98
C GLY A 197 2.54 -12.80 27.49
N MET A 198 2.31 -14.05 27.07
CA MET A 198 2.26 -14.42 25.66
C MET A 198 0.89 -14.12 25.04
N PHE A 199 0.86 -13.69 23.78
CA PHE A 199 -0.38 -13.58 23.02
C PHE A 199 -0.74 -14.92 22.37
N TYR A 200 -1.94 -15.43 22.65
CA TYR A 200 -2.60 -16.47 21.86
C TYR A 200 -3.48 -15.82 20.80
N LEU A 201 -3.37 -16.32 19.57
CA LEU A 201 -4.01 -15.77 18.37
C LEU A 201 -4.81 -16.87 17.68
N GLU A 202 -6.05 -16.57 17.30
CA GLU A 202 -6.92 -17.47 16.56
C GLU A 202 -7.46 -16.72 15.33
N MET A 203 -7.10 -17.22 14.15
CA MET A 203 -7.39 -16.61 12.86
C MET A 203 -8.40 -17.44 12.11
N LYS A 204 -9.34 -16.79 11.41
CA LYS A 204 -10.34 -17.46 10.59
C LYS A 204 -10.51 -16.78 9.25
N ASP A 205 -10.70 -17.54 8.19
CA ASP A 205 -11.04 -17.03 6.87
C ASP A 205 -11.71 -18.10 5.99
N ASP A 206 -12.65 -17.69 5.14
CA ASP A 206 -13.42 -18.62 4.31
C ASP A 206 -12.70 -19.05 3.01
N PHE A 207 -11.70 -18.31 2.56
CA PHE A 207 -10.95 -18.56 1.31
C PHE A 207 -9.58 -19.22 1.59
N GLY A 208 -9.12 -19.08 2.82
CA GLY A 208 -7.95 -19.71 3.38
C GLY A 208 -6.86 -18.69 3.66
N LEU A 209 -6.37 -18.73 4.90
CA LEU A 209 -5.25 -17.96 5.40
C LEU A 209 -3.94 -18.33 4.67
N ASP A 210 -3.07 -17.34 4.42
CA ASP A 210 -1.72 -17.53 3.86
C ASP A 210 -0.63 -17.23 4.90
N TYR A 211 -0.65 -16.04 5.50
CA TYR A 211 0.32 -15.63 6.50
C TYR A 211 -0.18 -14.57 7.49
N MET A 212 0.59 -14.39 8.56
CA MET A 212 0.42 -13.31 9.52
C MET A 212 1.75 -12.60 9.78
N ILE A 213 1.69 -11.29 10.05
CA ILE A 213 2.77 -10.47 10.60
C ILE A 213 2.39 -10.09 12.02
N THR A 214 3.25 -10.40 12.99
CA THR A 214 3.04 -10.08 14.42
C THR A 214 3.61 -8.71 14.79
N PHE A 215 3.29 -8.21 15.98
CA PHE A 215 3.67 -6.87 16.46
C PHE A 215 5.19 -6.58 16.49
N ASP A 216 6.02 -7.64 16.57
CA ASP A 216 7.48 -7.55 16.51
C ASP A 216 8.04 -7.68 15.08
N GLY A 217 7.16 -7.72 14.07
CA GLY A 217 7.49 -7.85 12.65
C GLY A 217 7.84 -9.27 12.21
N LYS A 218 7.64 -10.30 13.06
CA LYS A 218 7.88 -11.69 12.70
C LYS A 218 6.79 -12.19 11.74
N TYR A 219 7.25 -12.82 10.66
CA TYR A 219 6.39 -13.48 9.66
C TYR A 219 6.04 -14.90 10.13
N VAL A 220 4.75 -15.23 10.10
CA VAL A 220 4.20 -16.55 10.49
C VAL A 220 3.45 -17.14 9.29
N PRO A 221 4.03 -18.14 8.59
CA PRO A 221 3.35 -18.81 7.48
C PRO A 221 2.27 -19.76 8.00
N ILE A 222 1.08 -19.72 7.39
CA ILE A 222 -0.10 -20.46 7.86
C ILE A 222 -0.30 -21.80 7.10
N GLY A 223 0.20 -21.94 5.86
CA GLY A 223 0.32 -23.25 5.23
C GLY A 223 0.71 -23.25 3.75
N LYS A 224 1.18 -24.40 3.23
CA LYS A 224 1.54 -24.58 1.80
C LYS A 224 0.46 -25.30 0.95
N SER A 225 -0.67 -25.67 1.54
CA SER A 225 -1.77 -26.45 0.89
C SER A 225 -3.12 -25.70 0.97
N THR A 226 -4.14 -26.21 0.28
CA THR A 226 -5.50 -25.64 0.14
C THR A 226 -6.19 -25.23 1.45
N ALA A 227 -7.01 -24.16 1.34
CA ALA A 227 -7.88 -23.55 2.36
C ALA A 227 -7.63 -23.91 3.85
N VAL A 228 -6.61 -23.29 4.48
CA VAL A 228 -6.52 -23.30 5.95
C VAL A 228 -7.50 -22.26 6.48
N LYS A 229 -8.72 -22.69 6.81
CA LYS A 229 -9.79 -21.80 7.26
C LYS A 229 -9.66 -21.34 8.71
N ASP A 230 -9.07 -22.16 9.57
CA ASP A 230 -8.81 -21.83 10.98
C ASP A 230 -7.32 -22.01 11.27
N PHE A 231 -6.67 -21.06 11.95
CA PHE A 231 -5.28 -21.20 12.39
C PHE A 231 -5.06 -20.61 13.78
N LYS A 232 -4.39 -21.38 14.65
CA LYS A 232 -4.12 -21.02 16.05
C LYS A 232 -2.61 -20.90 16.27
N TYR A 233 -2.16 -19.81 16.88
CA TYR A 233 -0.75 -19.52 17.08
C TYR A 233 -0.50 -18.81 18.42
N THR A 234 0.43 -19.33 19.22
CA THR A 234 0.95 -18.63 20.41
C THR A 234 2.22 -17.89 20.06
N HIS A 235 2.26 -16.60 20.39
CA HIS A 235 3.43 -15.76 20.23
C HIS A 235 4.57 -16.22 21.14
N THR A 236 5.82 -16.09 20.67
CA THR A 236 7.01 -16.57 21.40
C THR A 236 7.69 -15.51 22.26
N THR A 237 7.23 -14.25 22.17
CA THR A 237 7.78 -13.09 22.89
C THR A 237 6.72 -12.58 23.86
N ALA A 238 7.05 -12.58 25.16
CA ALA A 238 6.15 -12.10 26.20
C ALA A 238 6.08 -10.57 26.24
N ILE A 239 4.89 -10.04 26.49
CA ILE A 239 4.63 -8.62 26.64
C ILE A 239 5.08 -8.15 28.02
N ALA A 240 6.03 -7.20 28.04
CA ALA A 240 6.55 -6.60 29.27
C ALA A 240 6.15 -5.12 29.45
N TYR A 241 5.31 -4.58 28.57
CA TYR A 241 5.00 -3.14 28.50
C TYR A 241 3.55 -2.85 28.14
N ASP A 242 3.05 -1.72 28.64
CA ASP A 242 1.77 -1.15 28.21
C ASP A 242 1.91 -0.56 26.80
N GLY A 243 0.92 -0.75 25.95
CA GLY A 243 0.98 -0.29 24.57
C GLY A 243 -0.10 -0.86 23.65
N GLU A 244 -0.01 -0.46 22.39
CA GLU A 244 -0.83 -0.95 21.28
C GLU A 244 0.01 -1.92 20.44
N TYR A 245 -0.46 -3.15 20.30
CA TYR A 245 0.21 -4.26 19.63
C TYR A 245 -0.54 -4.62 18.35
N ILE A 246 0.11 -4.43 17.20
CA ILE A 246 -0.52 -4.56 15.88
C ILE A 246 -0.23 -5.95 15.31
N PHE A 247 -1.27 -6.61 14.82
CA PHE A 247 -1.18 -7.86 14.08
C PHE A 247 -1.81 -7.67 12.70
N THR A 248 -1.20 -8.23 11.66
CA THR A 248 -1.75 -8.24 10.30
C THR A 248 -1.93 -9.69 9.86
N VAL A 249 -3.14 -10.06 9.46
CA VAL A 249 -3.48 -11.38 8.89
C VAL A 249 -3.78 -11.20 7.42
N VAL A 250 -3.32 -12.13 6.59
CA VAL A 250 -3.46 -12.08 5.13
C VAL A 250 -3.97 -13.42 4.61
N ASP A 251 -5.02 -13.38 3.79
CA ASP A 251 -5.55 -14.55 3.08
C ASP A 251 -4.73 -14.87 1.82
N LYS A 252 -5.16 -15.89 1.08
CA LYS A 252 -4.54 -16.32 -0.18
C LYS A 252 -4.83 -15.41 -1.38
N ASN A 253 -5.84 -14.56 -1.30
CA ASN A 253 -6.20 -13.59 -2.33
C ASN A 253 -5.40 -12.28 -2.16
N GLY A 254 -4.85 -12.05 -0.96
CA GLY A 254 -4.03 -10.89 -0.59
C GLY A 254 -4.75 -9.91 0.34
N ASN A 255 -6.02 -10.16 0.68
CA ASN A 255 -6.83 -9.31 1.55
C ASN A 255 -6.22 -9.29 2.95
N ARG A 256 -6.24 -8.11 3.60
CA ARG A 256 -5.54 -7.88 4.86
C ARG A 256 -6.51 -7.47 5.95
N TYR A 257 -6.39 -8.10 7.12
CA TYR A 257 -7.00 -7.63 8.35
C TYR A 257 -5.92 -7.15 9.32
N VAL A 258 -6.09 -5.94 9.87
CA VAL A 258 -5.17 -5.35 10.84
C VAL A 258 -5.88 -5.20 12.17
N LYS A 259 -5.35 -5.82 13.22
CA LYS A 259 -5.89 -5.74 14.58
C LYS A 259 -4.89 -5.09 15.52
N THR A 260 -5.35 -4.05 16.21
CA THR A 260 -4.59 -3.38 17.28
C THR A 260 -5.13 -3.82 18.64
N VAL A 261 -4.28 -4.46 19.44
CA VAL A 261 -4.61 -4.92 20.80
C VAL A 261 -3.95 -4.00 21.82
N LYS A 262 -4.74 -3.39 22.70
CA LYS A 262 -4.22 -2.53 23.77
C LYS A 262 -3.99 -3.33 25.06
N VAL A 263 -2.79 -3.23 25.63
CA VAL A 263 -2.42 -3.82 26.92
C VAL A 263 -2.16 -2.69 27.92
N ASP A 264 -2.83 -2.73 29.07
CA ASP A 264 -2.64 -1.81 30.21
C ASP A 264 -2.48 -2.60 31.52
N HIS A 265 -1.25 -2.73 32.03
CA HIS A 265 -0.96 -3.36 33.32
C HIS A 265 -1.42 -2.46 34.47
N LYS A 266 -2.63 -2.71 35.00
CA LYS A 266 -3.16 -1.99 36.17
C LYS A 266 -2.19 -2.07 37.36
N LYS A 267 -1.59 -0.93 37.74
CA LYS A 267 -0.72 -0.80 38.91
C LYS A 267 -1.43 -1.23 40.20
N THR A 268 -1.15 -2.44 40.68
CA THR A 268 -1.55 -2.87 42.02
C THR A 268 -0.70 -2.16 43.06
N ALA A 269 -1.19 -1.02 43.56
CA ALA A 269 -0.45 -0.16 44.49
C ALA A 269 -0.22 -0.79 45.87
N LYS A 270 0.85 -1.58 46.02
CA LYS A 270 1.41 -1.90 47.34
C LYS A 270 2.08 -0.65 47.91
N LYS A 271 1.36 0.10 48.75
CA LYS A 271 1.91 1.19 49.57
C LYS A 271 3.15 0.68 50.32
N HIS A 272 4.29 1.33 50.10
CA HIS A 272 5.35 1.37 51.09
C HIS A 272 5.35 2.77 51.68
N LYS A 273 5.02 2.88 52.97
CA LYS A 273 5.17 4.12 53.71
C LYS A 273 6.66 4.40 53.89
N LEU A 274 7.13 5.53 53.40
CA LEU A 274 8.24 6.24 54.02
C LEU A 274 7.86 7.71 54.05
N ASN A 275 7.66 8.26 55.25
CA ASN A 275 7.52 9.70 55.43
C ASN A 275 8.90 10.34 55.20
N LEU A 276 8.96 11.37 54.37
CA LEU A 276 9.83 12.51 54.60
C LEU A 276 8.96 13.76 54.46
N ASP A 277 8.92 14.51 55.56
CA ASP A 277 8.17 15.74 55.78
C ASP A 277 8.99 16.97 55.36
N VAL A 278 8.32 18.10 55.07
CA VAL A 278 8.76 19.49 55.38
C VAL A 278 9.96 20.04 54.57
N HIS A 279 10.01 21.30 54.08
CA HIS A 279 9.07 22.44 53.96
C HIS A 279 8.81 22.70 52.43
N GLU A 280 8.35 23.83 51.86
CA GLU A 280 8.05 25.23 52.26
C GLU A 280 6.94 25.81 51.32
N GLU A 281 6.57 27.09 51.46
CA GLU A 281 5.57 27.80 50.61
C GLU A 281 6.07 29.19 50.13
N ASP A 282 5.17 29.98 49.50
CA ASP A 282 5.24 31.35 48.98
C ASP A 282 5.50 31.46 47.45
N TYR A 283 4.60 32.01 46.62
CA TYR A 283 3.58 33.04 46.85
C TYR A 283 2.15 32.66 46.45
N SER A 284 1.19 33.31 47.11
CA SER A 284 -0.26 33.19 46.90
C SER A 284 -0.86 34.31 46.03
N GLU A 285 -2.06 34.03 45.51
CA GLU A 285 -3.15 35.00 45.27
C GLU A 285 -2.97 36.15 44.25
N GLU A 286 -3.42 35.90 43.01
CA GLU A 286 -4.43 36.79 42.41
C GLU A 286 -5.81 36.10 42.47
N LEU A 287 -6.71 36.61 43.31
CA LEU A 287 -8.08 36.10 43.44
C LEU A 287 -8.99 36.60 42.30
N PHE A 288 -9.65 35.65 41.63
CA PHE A 288 -11.03 35.76 41.13
C PHE A 288 -11.48 37.10 40.50
N GLU A 289 -11.11 37.36 39.26
CA GLU A 289 -12.04 38.01 38.32
C GLU A 289 -12.73 36.95 37.45
N ASN A 290 -13.99 36.64 37.76
CA ASN A 290 -14.85 35.88 36.85
C ASN A 290 -15.44 36.83 35.81
N LYS A 291 -14.62 37.25 34.84
CA LYS A 291 -15.12 37.69 33.53
C LYS A 291 -15.20 36.43 32.68
N GLY A 292 -16.41 36.15 32.18
CA GLY A 292 -16.76 34.83 31.69
C GLY A 292 -15.86 34.32 30.58
N LEU A 293 -15.91 33.00 30.36
CA LEU A 293 -15.30 32.33 29.20
C LEU A 293 -15.48 33.23 27.96
N PRO A 294 -14.39 33.76 27.36
CA PRO A 294 -14.50 34.11 25.97
C PRO A 294 -14.92 32.84 25.25
N TYR A 295 -15.95 32.96 24.41
CA TYR A 295 -16.26 31.95 23.42
C TYR A 295 -15.02 31.86 22.52
N ASP A 296 -14.14 30.90 22.81
CA ASP A 296 -13.04 30.58 21.91
C ASP A 296 -13.61 29.67 20.83
N ASP A 297 -13.87 30.27 19.67
CA ASP A 297 -14.29 29.59 18.46
C ASP A 297 -13.06 28.97 17.77
N SER A 298 -12.25 28.24 18.54
CA SER A 298 -11.35 27.22 18.02
C SER A 298 -12.25 25.99 17.76
N LYS A 299 -12.51 25.57 16.52
CA LYS A 299 -11.71 25.73 15.29
C LYS A 299 -10.21 25.62 15.55
N ASP A 300 -9.85 24.69 16.43
CA ASP A 300 -8.68 23.88 16.13
C ASP A 300 -9.01 23.23 14.79
N GLU A 301 -8.40 23.75 13.73
CA GLU A 301 -8.37 23.09 12.42
C GLU A 301 -7.76 21.71 12.66
N GLU A 302 -8.58 20.66 12.65
CA GLU A 302 -8.10 19.29 12.91
C GLU A 302 -7.00 18.99 11.91
N THR A 303 -5.76 19.02 12.38
CA THR A 303 -4.58 18.95 11.50
C THR A 303 -4.37 17.49 11.14
N TYR A 304 -4.91 17.08 9.99
CA TYR A 304 -4.81 15.72 9.51
C TYR A 304 -3.42 15.42 8.96
N PHE A 305 -2.94 14.21 9.20
CA PHE A 305 -1.64 13.73 8.71
C PHE A 305 -1.79 12.43 7.91
N GLU A 306 -1.41 12.46 6.63
CA GLU A 306 -1.39 11.28 5.75
C GLU A 306 0.00 10.65 5.69
N SER A 307 0.05 9.31 5.63
CA SER A 307 1.29 8.54 5.49
C SER A 307 1.77 8.51 4.03
N MET A 308 2.81 9.28 3.70
CA MET A 308 3.49 9.17 2.40
C MET A 308 4.26 7.86 2.23
N ILE A 309 4.91 7.39 3.30
CA ILE A 309 5.75 6.19 3.30
C ILE A 309 5.59 5.50 4.66
N PRO A 310 5.26 4.20 4.70
CA PRO A 310 5.16 3.46 5.95
C PRO A 310 6.51 3.35 6.67
N SER A 311 6.49 2.90 7.93
CA SER A 311 7.72 2.54 8.64
C SER A 311 8.53 1.52 7.84
N TYR A 312 9.83 1.79 7.66
CA TYR A 312 10.68 0.98 6.80
C TYR A 312 11.88 0.39 7.57
N MET A 313 12.35 1.03 8.64
CA MET A 313 13.41 0.52 9.52
C MET A 313 13.10 0.79 11.00
N SER A 314 13.05 -0.28 11.81
CA SER A 314 12.84 -0.22 13.25
C SER A 314 13.97 -0.90 14.03
N GLY A 315 13.97 -0.71 15.35
CA GLY A 315 14.89 -1.32 16.31
C GLY A 315 14.34 -2.60 16.96
N SER A 316 15.01 -3.06 18.02
CA SER A 316 14.53 -4.15 18.88
C SER A 316 14.91 -3.89 20.35
N ASN A 317 14.06 -4.31 21.29
CA ASN A 317 14.27 -4.14 22.73
C ASN A 317 14.61 -2.67 23.13
N PHE A 318 13.86 -1.70 22.60
CA PHE A 318 14.07 -0.25 22.80
C PHE A 318 15.45 0.27 22.35
N LEU A 319 16.12 -0.44 21.43
CA LEU A 319 17.38 -0.02 20.83
C LEU A 319 17.26 0.03 19.31
N PHE A 320 17.46 1.20 18.71
CA PHE A 320 17.55 1.33 17.26
C PHE A 320 18.92 0.88 16.72
N LYS A 321 19.95 0.95 17.56
CA LYS A 321 21.36 0.65 17.25
C LYS A 321 21.88 1.50 16.08
N PRO A 322 21.81 2.84 16.16
CA PRO A 322 22.07 3.73 15.02
C PRO A 322 23.46 3.57 14.42
N ASN A 323 24.46 3.32 15.26
CA ASN A 323 25.86 3.17 14.84
C ASN A 323 26.23 1.71 14.49
N SER A 324 25.32 0.74 14.62
CA SER A 324 25.58 -0.64 14.23
C SER A 324 25.52 -0.80 12.71
N PRO A 325 26.34 -1.70 12.13
CA PRO A 325 26.27 -2.03 10.72
C PRO A 325 24.94 -2.71 10.38
N ILE A 326 24.48 -2.53 9.15
CA ILE A 326 23.28 -3.19 8.61
C ILE A 326 23.64 -4.44 7.81
N THR A 327 22.84 -5.50 7.95
CA THR A 327 22.96 -6.74 7.17
C THR A 327 22.35 -6.60 5.77
N ARG A 328 22.77 -7.46 4.84
CA ARG A 328 22.21 -7.55 3.48
C ARG A 328 20.73 -7.95 3.51
N ALA A 329 20.31 -8.75 4.48
CA ALA A 329 18.92 -9.14 4.74
C ALA A 329 18.05 -7.95 5.20
N GLU A 330 18.51 -7.16 6.17
CA GLU A 330 17.81 -5.92 6.57
C GLU A 330 17.72 -4.94 5.39
N MET A 331 18.82 -4.73 4.66
CA MET A 331 18.88 -3.80 3.53
C MET A 331 17.88 -4.15 2.41
N VAL A 332 17.81 -5.41 1.98
CA VAL A 332 16.84 -5.81 0.94
C VAL A 332 15.40 -5.69 1.44
N THR A 333 15.15 -5.97 2.73
CA THR A 333 13.82 -5.81 3.34
C THR A 333 13.37 -4.34 3.30
N VAL A 334 14.26 -3.40 3.63
CA VAL A 334 14.02 -1.96 3.53
C VAL A 334 13.66 -1.57 2.08
N PHE A 335 14.43 -2.01 1.08
CA PHE A 335 14.11 -1.72 -0.32
C PHE A 335 12.80 -2.36 -0.80
N CYS A 336 12.43 -3.55 -0.31
CA CYS A 336 11.15 -4.16 -0.68
C CYS A 336 9.96 -3.37 -0.14
N ARG A 337 10.01 -2.94 1.14
CA ARG A 337 8.98 -2.11 1.77
C ARG A 337 8.82 -0.75 1.08
N LEU A 338 9.94 -0.09 0.79
CA LEU A 338 9.97 1.25 0.18
C LEU A 338 9.51 1.30 -1.29
N ASN A 339 9.36 0.15 -1.95
CA ASN A 339 8.88 0.05 -3.32
C ASN A 339 7.58 -0.77 -3.41
N ASP A 340 6.91 -0.98 -2.27
CA ASP A 340 5.69 -1.79 -2.10
C ASP A 340 5.68 -3.05 -3.00
N LEU A 341 6.71 -3.88 -2.87
CA LEU A 341 6.80 -5.08 -3.68
C LEU A 341 5.74 -6.10 -3.23
N PRO A 342 4.76 -6.46 -4.09
CA PRO A 342 3.78 -7.48 -3.75
C PRO A 342 4.48 -8.83 -3.60
N TYR A 343 3.92 -9.69 -2.76
CA TYR A 343 4.44 -11.03 -2.53
C TYR A 343 4.42 -11.86 -3.82
N ASP A 344 5.60 -12.17 -4.36
CA ASP A 344 5.75 -13.00 -5.56
C ASP A 344 6.32 -14.37 -5.19
N ARG A 345 5.44 -15.36 -5.00
CA ARG A 345 5.80 -16.77 -4.79
C ARG A 345 6.68 -17.34 -5.91
N ASN A 346 6.54 -16.84 -7.15
CA ASN A 346 7.36 -17.26 -8.28
C ASN A 346 8.76 -16.64 -8.27
N ALA A 347 8.99 -15.55 -7.52
CA ALA A 347 10.32 -14.99 -7.32
C ALA A 347 11.21 -15.98 -6.53
N TYR A 348 10.67 -16.68 -5.53
CA TYR A 348 11.39 -17.73 -4.81
C TYR A 348 11.82 -18.87 -5.74
N LEU A 349 10.92 -19.40 -6.57
CA LEU A 349 11.24 -20.48 -7.53
C LEU A 349 12.31 -20.09 -8.56
N LYS A 350 12.51 -18.78 -8.79
CA LYS A 350 13.56 -18.23 -9.66
C LYS A 350 14.86 -17.92 -8.92
N ALA A 351 14.81 -17.67 -7.60
CA ALA A 351 15.96 -17.37 -6.76
C ALA A 351 16.76 -18.65 -6.46
N LYS A 352 18.00 -18.72 -6.96
CA LYS A 352 18.85 -19.92 -6.87
C LYS A 352 19.88 -19.86 -5.73
N PHE A 353 19.56 -19.15 -4.65
CA PHE A 353 20.50 -18.93 -3.54
C PHE A 353 20.52 -20.10 -2.57
N THR A 354 21.72 -20.58 -2.20
CA THR A 354 21.91 -21.80 -1.41
C THR A 354 21.86 -21.61 0.10
N ASP A 355 21.78 -20.35 0.57
CA ASP A 355 21.99 -19.94 1.96
C ASP A 355 20.82 -19.14 2.55
N ILE A 356 19.64 -19.22 1.92
CA ILE A 356 18.45 -18.43 2.34
C ILE A 356 17.21 -19.29 2.67
N GLU A 357 17.22 -20.61 2.45
CA GLU A 357 16.02 -21.45 2.50
C GLU A 357 15.23 -21.35 3.83
N THR A 358 15.95 -21.25 4.94
CA THR A 358 15.43 -21.11 6.31
C THR A 358 15.62 -19.70 6.89
N HIS A 359 16.09 -18.74 6.09
CA HIS A 359 16.40 -17.38 6.57
C HIS A 359 15.12 -16.52 6.61
N TRP A 360 14.95 -15.69 7.63
CA TRP A 360 13.75 -14.86 7.82
C TRP A 360 13.49 -13.91 6.64
N ALA A 361 14.56 -13.44 5.97
CA ALA A 361 14.47 -12.54 4.84
C ALA A 361 14.37 -13.25 3.48
N ARG A 362 14.22 -14.59 3.43
CA ARG A 362 14.22 -15.40 2.20
C ARG A 362 13.36 -14.78 1.09
N ASP A 363 12.14 -14.39 1.43
CA ASP A 363 11.16 -13.94 0.45
C ASP A 363 11.49 -12.52 -0.02
N TYR A 364 11.90 -11.61 0.87
CA TYR A 364 12.46 -10.31 0.51
C TYR A 364 13.72 -10.41 -0.38
N ILE A 365 14.64 -11.34 -0.07
CA ILE A 365 15.83 -11.60 -0.89
C ILE A 365 15.42 -12.09 -2.29
N SER A 366 14.44 -12.99 -2.36
CA SER A 366 13.95 -13.56 -3.61
C SER A 366 13.27 -12.49 -4.49
N MET A 367 12.36 -11.71 -3.91
CA MET A 367 11.67 -10.60 -4.58
C MET A 367 12.63 -9.50 -5.01
N GLY A 368 13.51 -9.04 -4.10
CA GLY A 368 14.52 -8.03 -4.39
C GLY A 368 15.52 -8.48 -5.47
N SER A 369 15.87 -9.77 -5.52
CA SER A 369 16.69 -10.33 -6.60
C SER A 369 15.93 -10.43 -7.92
N ALA A 370 14.64 -10.78 -7.91
CA ALA A 370 13.81 -10.85 -9.12
C ALA A 370 13.60 -9.46 -9.75
N LYS A 371 13.42 -8.42 -8.92
CA LYS A 371 13.35 -7.01 -9.35
C LYS A 371 14.73 -6.37 -9.61
N LYS A 372 15.82 -7.13 -9.45
CA LYS A 372 17.24 -6.70 -9.63
C LYS A 372 17.68 -5.56 -8.70
N PHE A 373 17.04 -5.42 -7.55
CA PHE A 373 17.45 -4.46 -6.51
C PHE A 373 18.73 -4.92 -5.80
N VAL A 374 18.89 -6.24 -5.66
CA VAL A 374 20.07 -6.89 -5.10
C VAL A 374 20.54 -8.06 -5.97
N SER A 375 21.78 -8.49 -5.76
CA SER A 375 22.36 -9.68 -6.38
C SER A 375 23.20 -10.46 -5.36
N GLY A 376 23.17 -11.78 -5.45
CA GLY A 376 24.12 -12.65 -4.76
C GLY A 376 25.45 -12.84 -5.50
N TYR A 377 26.26 -13.75 -5.01
CA TYR A 377 27.62 -14.01 -5.46
C TYR A 377 27.68 -15.14 -6.51
N LYS A 378 28.84 -15.28 -7.19
CA LYS A 378 29.07 -16.29 -8.25
C LYS A 378 28.95 -17.73 -7.77
N ASP A 379 29.15 -17.97 -6.48
CA ASP A 379 29.02 -19.27 -5.81
C ASP A 379 27.56 -19.66 -5.50
N LYS A 380 26.59 -18.81 -5.87
CA LYS A 380 25.15 -18.92 -5.54
C LYS A 380 24.81 -18.65 -4.07
N SER A 381 25.68 -18.04 -3.28
CA SER A 381 25.30 -17.48 -1.98
C SER A 381 24.70 -16.08 -2.12
N PHE A 382 23.85 -15.66 -1.18
CA PHE A 382 23.42 -14.27 -1.00
C PHE A 382 24.15 -13.57 0.17
N LYS A 383 24.59 -14.34 1.17
CA LYS A 383 25.18 -13.93 2.46
C LYS A 383 24.27 -12.98 3.23
N PRO A 384 23.06 -13.43 3.65
CA PRO A 384 22.04 -12.55 4.21
C PRO A 384 22.49 -11.81 5.47
N ASP A 385 23.20 -12.48 6.37
CA ASP A 385 23.74 -11.89 7.61
C ASP A 385 25.07 -11.15 7.42
N GLY A 386 25.61 -11.10 6.20
CA GLY A 386 26.77 -10.30 5.87
C GLY A 386 26.45 -8.81 5.92
N TYR A 387 27.35 -8.00 6.47
CA TYR A 387 27.17 -6.55 6.52
C TYR A 387 27.37 -5.89 5.15
N VAL A 388 26.56 -4.88 4.86
CA VAL A 388 26.65 -4.08 3.61
C VAL A 388 27.77 -3.06 3.75
N THR A 389 28.68 -2.97 2.78
CA THR A 389 29.69 -1.90 2.75
C THR A 389 29.11 -0.58 2.22
N ARG A 390 29.76 0.54 2.54
CA ARG A 390 29.37 1.87 2.03
C ARG A 390 29.36 1.90 0.48
N ALA A 391 30.33 1.25 -0.16
CA ALA A 391 30.37 1.08 -1.62
C ALA A 391 29.21 0.21 -2.17
N GLU A 392 28.90 -0.92 -1.51
CA GLU A 392 27.76 -1.76 -1.90
C GLU A 392 26.45 -0.99 -1.81
N PHE A 393 26.24 -0.19 -0.76
CA PHE A 393 25.04 0.64 -0.61
C PHE A 393 24.91 1.69 -1.71
N CYS A 394 25.98 2.43 -2.04
CA CYS A 394 25.98 3.36 -3.17
C CYS A 394 25.62 2.67 -4.50
N GLN A 395 26.11 1.43 -4.71
CA GLN A 395 25.75 0.67 -5.90
C GLN A 395 24.29 0.18 -5.89
N MET A 396 23.74 -0.23 -4.74
CA MET A 396 22.33 -0.62 -4.63
C MET A 396 21.40 0.55 -4.98
N LEU A 397 21.61 1.73 -4.37
CA LEU A 397 20.79 2.92 -4.63
C LEU A 397 20.78 3.32 -6.10
N THR A 398 21.92 3.21 -6.80
CA THR A 398 22.05 3.60 -8.21
C THR A 398 21.52 2.56 -9.20
N LYS A 399 21.43 1.29 -8.81
CA LYS A 399 20.90 0.19 -9.65
C LYS A 399 19.38 0.05 -9.62
N ILE A 400 18.75 0.33 -8.48
CA ILE A 400 17.29 0.23 -8.31
C ILE A 400 16.59 1.17 -9.31
N SER A 401 15.78 0.61 -10.21
CA SER A 401 15.17 1.36 -11.32
C SER A 401 14.22 2.45 -10.83
N ALA A 402 13.43 2.17 -9.80
CA ALA A 402 12.50 3.11 -9.17
C ALA A 402 13.20 4.34 -8.57
N TYR A 403 14.48 4.22 -8.20
CA TYR A 403 15.25 5.31 -7.59
C TYR A 403 15.94 6.19 -8.63
N LYS A 404 15.94 5.82 -9.92
CA LYS A 404 16.62 6.60 -10.98
C LYS A 404 16.05 8.01 -11.12
N SER A 405 14.72 8.15 -11.18
CA SER A 405 14.04 9.45 -11.29
C SER A 405 14.28 10.33 -10.06
N ARG A 406 14.22 9.73 -8.86
CA ARG A 406 14.51 10.40 -7.58
C ARG A 406 15.96 10.90 -7.51
N LEU A 407 16.94 10.05 -7.83
CA LEU A 407 18.34 10.45 -7.91
C LEU A 407 18.59 11.54 -8.97
N THR A 408 17.84 11.58 -10.08
CA THR A 408 17.96 12.69 -11.05
C THR A 408 17.28 13.97 -10.60
N ALA A 409 16.25 13.91 -9.74
CA ALA A 409 15.58 15.07 -9.20
C ALA A 409 16.42 15.79 -8.13
N ILE A 410 17.28 15.07 -7.41
CA ILE A 410 18.21 15.66 -6.44
C ILE A 410 19.40 16.30 -7.21
N PRO A 411 19.58 17.63 -7.12
CA PRO A 411 20.68 18.31 -7.81
C PRO A 411 22.03 17.84 -7.26
N ALA A 412 23.04 17.81 -8.12
CA ALA A 412 24.40 17.53 -7.67
C ALA A 412 25.04 18.81 -7.11
N SER A 413 25.49 18.77 -5.85
CA SER A 413 26.15 19.89 -5.15
C SER A 413 27.59 20.09 -5.65
N SER A 414 28.42 19.04 -5.56
CA SER A 414 29.75 19.00 -6.19
C SER A 414 30.28 17.57 -6.32
N ASN A 415 31.18 17.30 -7.27
CA ASN A 415 31.83 15.99 -7.36
C ASN A 415 32.94 15.90 -6.30
N TYR A 416 32.73 15.05 -5.30
CA TYR A 416 33.74 14.73 -4.30
C TYR A 416 34.63 13.58 -4.77
N ASN A 417 35.92 13.85 -4.93
CA ASN A 417 36.95 12.82 -5.11
C ASN A 417 37.56 12.51 -3.74
N PHE A 418 37.68 11.23 -3.39
CA PHE A 418 38.28 10.78 -2.14
C PHE A 418 39.56 9.99 -2.42
N ASP A 419 40.54 10.13 -1.53
CA ASP A 419 41.89 9.56 -1.73
C ASP A 419 41.85 8.02 -1.80
N ASP A 420 40.85 7.41 -1.17
CA ASP A 420 40.64 5.96 -1.06
C ASP A 420 39.60 5.37 -2.04
N THR A 421 39.04 6.18 -2.95
CA THR A 421 38.08 5.70 -3.96
C THR A 421 38.65 5.60 -5.37
N ALA A 422 39.83 6.17 -5.63
CA ALA A 422 40.46 6.14 -6.95
C ALA A 422 40.76 4.71 -7.43
N GLY A 423 40.13 4.29 -8.53
CA GLY A 423 40.24 2.93 -9.06
C GLY A 423 39.44 1.87 -8.29
N HIS A 424 38.60 2.27 -7.33
CA HIS A 424 37.68 1.36 -6.64
C HIS A 424 36.52 0.98 -7.57
N TRP A 425 36.02 -0.26 -7.48
CA TRP A 425 34.99 -0.77 -8.39
C TRP A 425 33.64 -0.03 -8.30
N ALA A 426 33.42 0.74 -7.22
CA ALA A 426 32.23 1.55 -7.00
C ALA A 426 32.47 3.06 -7.16
N GLU A 427 33.64 3.49 -7.66
CA GLU A 427 34.04 4.91 -7.71
C GLU A 427 32.96 5.81 -8.34
N SER A 428 32.41 5.40 -9.49
CA SER A 428 31.33 6.13 -10.18
C SER A 428 30.05 6.25 -9.37
N GLU A 429 29.63 5.18 -8.69
CA GLU A 429 28.43 5.13 -7.86
C GLU A 429 28.62 5.91 -6.56
N ILE A 430 29.82 5.88 -5.97
CA ILE A 430 30.19 6.69 -4.81
C ILE A 430 30.10 8.16 -5.19
N ILE A 431 30.81 8.62 -6.23
CA ILE A 431 30.76 10.03 -6.68
C ILE A 431 29.32 10.46 -6.94
N LYS A 432 28.51 9.63 -7.61
CA LYS A 432 27.10 9.95 -7.92
C LYS A 432 26.21 10.13 -6.68
N ILE A 433 26.48 9.39 -5.60
CA ILE A 433 25.69 9.40 -4.35
C ILE A 433 26.21 10.49 -3.39
N THR A 434 27.53 10.66 -3.27
CA THR A 434 28.13 11.72 -2.45
C THR A 434 27.92 13.10 -3.04
N SER A 435 27.89 13.24 -4.38
CA SER A 435 27.61 14.53 -5.04
C SER A 435 26.19 15.05 -4.79
N ARG A 436 25.35 14.31 -4.06
CA ARG A 436 23.96 14.65 -3.71
C ARG A 436 23.74 14.65 -2.19
N ASP A 437 24.83 14.51 -1.44
CA ASP A 437 24.85 14.53 0.03
C ASP A 437 24.05 13.41 0.71
N LEU A 438 23.61 12.36 -0.01
CA LEU A 438 22.92 11.19 0.57
C LEU A 438 23.82 10.41 1.53
N VAL A 439 25.12 10.29 1.22
CA VAL A 439 26.11 9.58 2.05
C VAL A 439 27.31 10.49 2.26
N THR A 440 27.58 10.83 3.52
CA THR A 440 28.67 11.76 3.89
C THR A 440 30.02 11.05 4.05
N SER A 441 31.12 11.76 3.79
CA SER A 441 32.49 11.30 4.07
C SER A 441 32.99 11.74 5.46
N SER A 442 34.26 11.47 5.78
CA SER A 442 34.93 12.05 6.95
C SER A 442 36.28 12.64 6.52
N GLY A 443 36.25 13.88 6.03
CA GLY A 443 37.39 14.52 5.38
C GLY A 443 37.59 14.00 3.95
N SER A 444 38.85 13.81 3.54
CA SER A 444 39.21 13.34 2.20
C SER A 444 39.05 11.83 1.98
N LEU A 445 38.59 11.08 2.99
CA LEU A 445 38.40 9.63 2.92
C LEU A 445 36.91 9.24 3.00
N PHE A 446 36.50 8.31 2.14
CA PHE A 446 35.14 7.80 2.06
C PHE A 446 34.94 6.47 2.81
N TYR A 447 36.00 5.68 2.97
CA TYR A 447 35.99 4.33 3.53
C TYR A 447 35.03 3.36 2.80
N PRO A 448 35.23 3.10 1.48
CA PRO A 448 34.28 2.35 0.66
C PRO A 448 33.96 0.94 1.16
N ASP A 449 34.97 0.22 1.67
CA ASP A 449 34.82 -1.16 2.14
C ASP A 449 34.41 -1.26 3.62
N LYS A 450 34.24 -0.13 4.33
CA LYS A 450 33.73 -0.13 5.70
C LYS A 450 32.21 -0.42 5.68
N PRO A 451 31.68 -1.23 6.61
CA PRO A 451 30.24 -1.39 6.80
C PRO A 451 29.52 -0.06 6.99
N ILE A 452 28.38 0.12 6.32
CA ILE A 452 27.52 1.30 6.52
C ILE A 452 26.64 1.12 7.76
N SER A 453 26.49 2.18 8.56
CA SER A 453 25.64 2.15 9.75
C SER A 453 24.16 2.32 9.42
N ARG A 454 23.29 1.75 10.26
CA ARG A 454 21.83 1.88 10.15
C ARG A 454 21.38 3.34 10.06
N ALA A 455 22.02 4.24 10.83
CA ALA A 455 21.68 5.66 10.82
C ALA A 455 22.10 6.42 9.54
N GLU A 456 23.20 6.02 8.89
CA GLU A 456 23.58 6.58 7.58
C GLU A 456 22.60 6.13 6.48
N VAL A 457 22.05 4.91 6.59
CA VAL A 457 21.10 4.36 5.62
C VAL A 457 19.75 5.08 5.67
N VAL A 458 19.19 5.30 6.87
CA VAL A 458 17.89 6.03 7.01
C VAL A 458 18.01 7.47 6.54
N HIS A 459 19.13 8.14 6.84
CA HIS A 459 19.41 9.48 6.34
C HIS A 459 19.45 9.52 4.80
N ALA A 460 20.24 8.62 4.19
CA ALA A 460 20.33 8.52 2.73
C ALA A 460 18.96 8.23 2.06
N ILE A 461 18.11 7.42 2.71
CA ILE A 461 16.76 7.11 2.21
C ILE A 461 15.83 8.32 2.34
N ASN A 462 15.79 9.01 3.48
CA ASN A 462 14.94 10.19 3.65
C ASN A 462 15.30 11.28 2.62
N MET A 463 16.61 11.51 2.44
CA MET A 463 17.14 12.43 1.42
C MET A 463 16.80 11.95 -0.01
N LEU A 464 16.88 10.65 -0.31
CA LEU A 464 16.50 10.09 -1.61
C LEU A 464 15.03 10.35 -1.97
N TYR A 465 14.13 10.28 -0.99
CA TYR A 465 12.71 10.57 -1.19
C TYR A 465 12.39 12.09 -1.11
N GLY A 466 13.40 12.94 -0.93
CA GLY A 466 13.23 14.39 -0.84
C GLY A 466 12.43 14.83 0.39
N TYR A 467 12.40 14.01 1.45
CA TYR A 467 11.56 14.27 2.60
C TYR A 467 12.18 15.36 3.49
N ASN A 468 11.55 16.54 3.45
CA ASN A 468 11.86 17.68 4.29
C ASN A 468 10.61 18.00 5.11
N PRO A 469 10.51 17.53 6.37
CA PRO A 469 9.30 17.67 7.17
C PRO A 469 9.10 19.11 7.66
N SER A 470 7.84 19.55 7.68
CA SER A 470 7.40 20.75 8.40
C SER A 470 7.65 20.60 9.90
N LYS A 471 7.60 21.72 10.65
CA LYS A 471 7.73 21.65 12.10
C LYS A 471 6.55 20.89 12.74
N LEU A 472 5.37 20.94 12.12
CA LEU A 472 4.17 20.22 12.56
C LEU A 472 4.29 18.72 12.25
N GLU A 473 4.67 18.36 11.02
CA GLU A 473 4.93 16.98 10.60
C GLU A 473 5.98 16.30 11.49
N LEU A 474 7.10 16.99 11.78
CA LEU A 474 8.13 16.45 12.68
C LEU A 474 7.65 16.34 14.14
N ASN A 475 6.80 17.26 14.61
CA ASN A 475 6.21 17.18 15.94
C ASN A 475 5.24 15.99 16.06
N PHE A 476 4.42 15.74 15.02
CA PHE A 476 3.52 14.59 14.93
C PHE A 476 4.31 13.27 14.90
N ILE A 477 5.31 13.15 14.02
CA ILE A 477 6.17 11.96 13.96
C ILE A 477 6.88 11.73 15.31
N ASN A 478 7.33 12.79 15.98
CA ASN A 478 7.95 12.69 17.31
C ASN A 478 6.94 12.31 18.42
N SER A 479 5.67 12.72 18.33
CA SER A 479 4.64 12.30 19.31
C SER A 479 4.31 10.81 19.14
N MET A 480 4.14 10.35 17.89
CA MET A 480 3.96 8.94 17.53
C MET A 480 5.17 8.09 17.96
N TYR A 481 6.38 8.56 17.68
CA TYR A 481 7.63 7.92 18.14
C TYR A 481 7.68 7.79 19.68
N LYS A 482 7.32 8.86 20.39
CA LYS A 482 7.22 8.88 21.86
C LYS A 482 6.02 8.10 22.40
N LYS A 483 5.03 7.74 21.60
CA LYS A 483 3.93 6.85 22.02
C LYS A 483 4.36 5.38 21.90
N TYR A 484 4.91 4.97 20.76
CA TYR A 484 5.06 3.55 20.41
C TYR A 484 6.49 2.98 20.47
N TYR A 485 7.54 3.78 20.23
CA TYR A 485 8.90 3.23 19.97
C TYR A 485 9.92 3.50 21.07
N ARG A 486 10.06 4.76 21.52
CA ARG A 486 10.91 5.15 22.67
C ARG A 486 12.30 4.48 22.73
N PHE A 487 13.05 4.48 21.63
CA PHE A 487 14.43 3.98 21.64
C PHE A 487 15.32 4.79 22.58
N THR A 488 16.12 4.09 23.39
CA THR A 488 16.95 4.68 24.46
C THR A 488 18.36 5.05 24.01
N ASP A 489 18.76 4.69 22.78
CA ASP A 489 20.12 4.82 22.25
C ASP A 489 20.26 5.84 21.09
N ILE A 490 19.23 6.67 20.88
CA ILE A 490 19.21 7.67 19.79
C ILE A 490 19.20 9.12 20.28
N GLU A 491 19.02 9.37 21.58
CA GLU A 491 19.00 10.72 22.13
C GLU A 491 20.34 11.42 21.91
N GLY A 492 20.30 12.66 21.40
CA GLY A 492 21.50 13.41 20.99
C GLY A 492 22.20 12.90 19.73
N HIS A 493 21.70 11.86 19.06
CA HIS A 493 22.29 11.37 17.81
C HIS A 493 22.02 12.34 16.64
N LYS A 494 23.04 12.57 15.79
CA LYS A 494 22.93 13.53 14.67
C LYS A 494 21.82 13.19 13.66
N TYR A 495 21.42 11.92 13.58
CA TYR A 495 20.35 11.43 12.71
C TYR A 495 19.05 11.12 13.49
N TYR A 496 18.84 11.70 14.67
CA TYR A 496 17.64 11.47 15.50
C TYR A 496 16.34 11.61 14.69
N ASN A 497 16.17 12.71 13.96
CA ASN A 497 14.98 12.94 13.13
C ASN A 497 14.83 11.85 12.06
N ASP A 498 15.91 11.49 11.36
CA ASP A 498 15.87 10.47 10.31
C ASP A 498 15.47 9.09 10.86
N ILE A 499 15.93 8.76 12.06
CA ILE A 499 15.65 7.51 12.76
C ILE A 499 14.17 7.43 13.21
N ILE A 500 13.62 8.51 13.78
CA ILE A 500 12.20 8.50 14.17
C ILE A 500 11.28 8.42 12.95
N ILE A 501 11.65 9.08 11.84
CA ILE A 501 10.96 8.98 10.55
C ILE A 501 11.01 7.54 10.01
N SER A 502 12.17 6.86 10.08
CA SER A 502 12.27 5.48 9.57
C SER A 502 11.42 4.47 10.34
N ALA A 503 11.23 4.72 11.64
CA ALA A 503 10.49 3.85 12.55
C ALA A 503 8.98 4.13 12.58
N VAL A 504 8.56 5.39 12.40
CA VAL A 504 7.14 5.79 12.40
C VAL A 504 6.55 5.78 10.99
N GLY A 505 7.33 6.20 9.98
CA GLY A 505 6.84 6.54 8.65
C GLY A 505 7.01 8.04 8.35
N MET A 506 6.89 8.40 7.08
CA MET A 506 6.85 9.79 6.62
C MET A 506 5.39 10.25 6.53
N TYR A 507 5.09 11.40 7.14
CA TYR A 507 3.75 11.96 7.14
C TYR A 507 3.73 13.37 6.52
N ARG A 508 2.62 13.71 5.87
CA ARG A 508 2.33 15.07 5.38
C ARG A 508 1.10 15.64 6.03
N GLU A 509 1.17 16.91 6.34
CA GLU A 509 0.06 17.74 6.78
C GLU A 509 -0.93 17.95 5.63
N ILE A 510 -2.19 17.61 5.84
CA ILE A 510 -3.31 17.92 4.93
C ILE A 510 -4.10 19.08 5.52
N ILE A 511 -4.23 20.14 4.73
CA ILE A 511 -5.14 21.25 5.00
C ILE A 511 -6.50 20.90 4.38
N GLN A 512 -7.55 20.86 5.19
CA GLN A 512 -8.95 20.76 4.73
C GLN A 512 -9.54 22.16 4.43
#